data_AF-A0A8U0RYM5-F1
#
_entry.id   AF-A0A8U0RYM5-F1
#
_cell.length_a   1.000
_cell.length_b   1.000
_cell.length_c   1.000
_cell.angle_alpha   90.00
_cell.angle_beta   90.00
_cell.angle_gamma   90.00
#
_symmetry.space_group_name_H-M   'P 1'
#
loop_
_entity.id
_entity.type
_entity.pdbx_description
1 polymer ?
#
loop_
_entity_poly.entity_id
_entity_poly.type
_entity_poly.pdbx_seq_one_letter_code
_entity_poly.pdbx_strand_id
1 'polypeptide(L)'
;MPKKRQALVEFEDVLGACNAVNYAADNQIYIAGHPAFVNYSTSQKISRPGDSDDSRSVNSVLLFTILNPIYSITTDVLYTICNPCGPVQRIVIFRKNGVQAMVEFDSVQSAQRAKASLNGADIYSGCCTLKIEYAKPTRLNVFKNDQDTWDYTNPNLSGQGDPGSNPNKRQRQPPLLGDHPAEYGGPHGGYHSHYHDEGYGPPPPHYEGRRMGPPVGGHRRGPSRYGPQYGHPPPPPPPPEYGPHADSPVLMVYGLDQSKMNCDRVFNVFCLYGNVEKVKFMKSKPGAAMVEMADGYAVDRAITHLNNNFMFGQKLNVCVSKQPAIMPGQSYGLEDGSCSYKDFSESRNNRFSTPEQAAKNRIQHPSNVLHFFNAPLEVTEENFFEICDELGVKRPSSVKVFSGKSERSSSGLLEWESKSDALETLGFLNHYQMKNPNGPYPYTLKLCFSTAQHAS
;
A
#
# COMPACT_ATOMS: atom_id res chain seq x y z
N MET A 1 9.39 -1.63 22.97
CA MET A 1 10.76 -1.26 23.42
C MET A 1 10.66 -0.21 24.52
N PRO A 2 11.64 -0.13 25.44
CA PRO A 2 11.73 0.97 26.42
C PRO A 2 11.87 2.32 25.73
N LYS A 3 11.50 3.42 26.41
CA LYS A 3 11.75 4.78 25.89
C LYS A 3 13.24 5.14 26.07
N LYS A 4 13.71 6.19 25.38
CA LYS A 4 15.09 6.71 25.55
C LYS A 4 15.38 6.94 27.05
N ARG A 5 16.53 6.46 27.53
CA ARG A 5 16.97 6.44 28.94
C ARG A 5 16.20 5.49 29.87
N GLN A 6 15.61 4.41 29.35
CA GLN A 6 15.07 3.30 30.16
C GLN A 6 15.76 1.99 29.81
N ALA A 7 15.96 1.13 30.82
CA ALA A 7 16.45 -0.24 30.69
C ALA A 7 15.54 -1.20 31.47
N LEU A 8 15.66 -2.49 31.20
CA LEU A 8 15.07 -3.55 32.02
C LEU A 8 16.21 -4.39 32.60
N VAL A 9 16.06 -4.84 33.83
CA VAL A 9 16.97 -5.76 34.51
C VAL A 9 16.15 -6.97 34.95
N GLU A 10 16.65 -8.17 34.66
CA GLU A 10 16.06 -9.44 35.05
C GLU A 10 16.96 -10.05 36.13
N PHE A 11 16.39 -10.28 37.31
CA PHE A 11 17.07 -10.95 38.42
C PHE A 11 16.79 -12.45 38.34
N GLU A 12 17.70 -13.26 38.87
CA GLU A 12 17.55 -14.72 38.94
C GLU A 12 16.38 -15.13 39.87
N ASP A 13 16.10 -14.32 40.88
CA ASP A 13 15.04 -14.53 41.86
C ASP A 13 14.18 -13.27 42.11
N VAL A 14 12.97 -13.50 42.65
CA VAL A 14 12.04 -12.42 43.02
C VAL A 14 12.53 -11.67 44.26
N LEU A 15 13.32 -12.31 45.14
CA LEU A 15 13.88 -11.68 46.33
C LEU A 15 14.98 -10.67 45.98
N GLY A 16 15.88 -10.98 45.04
CA GLY A 16 16.86 -10.02 44.50
C GLY A 16 16.19 -8.81 43.85
N ALA A 17 15.16 -9.02 43.03
CA ALA A 17 14.37 -7.92 42.45
C ALA A 17 13.68 -7.06 43.53
N CYS A 18 13.12 -7.68 44.57
CA CYS A 18 12.48 -7.00 45.69
C CYS A 18 13.47 -6.15 46.50
N ASN A 19 14.62 -6.74 46.85
CA ASN A 19 15.69 -6.04 47.55
C ASN A 19 16.22 -4.84 46.75
N ALA A 20 16.36 -4.97 45.43
CA ALA A 20 16.79 -3.88 44.55
C ALA A 20 15.78 -2.73 44.46
N VAL A 21 14.47 -3.03 44.39
CA VAL A 21 13.41 -2.01 44.40
C VAL A 21 13.31 -1.32 45.76
N ASN A 22 13.32 -2.08 46.86
CA ASN A 22 13.22 -1.52 48.21
C ASN A 22 14.42 -0.63 48.54
N TYR A 23 15.65 -1.08 48.24
CA TYR A 23 16.85 -0.27 48.46
C TYR A 23 16.81 1.04 47.67
N ALA A 24 16.29 1.01 46.43
CA ALA A 24 16.14 2.18 45.57
C ALA A 24 14.98 3.13 45.95
N ALA A 25 14.07 2.71 46.84
CA ALA A 25 13.03 3.58 47.38
C ALA A 25 13.59 4.52 48.46
N ASP A 26 14.46 3.99 49.33
CA ASP A 26 15.08 4.74 50.42
C ASP A 26 16.42 5.40 50.05
N ASN A 27 17.11 4.93 49.00
CA ASN A 27 18.45 5.40 48.61
C ASN A 27 18.50 5.84 47.14
N GLN A 28 19.01 7.06 46.89
CA GLN A 28 19.23 7.55 45.53
C GLN A 28 20.41 6.83 44.86
N ILE A 29 20.10 5.86 43.99
CA ILE A 29 21.09 5.18 43.16
C ILE A 29 21.61 6.13 42.07
N TYR A 30 22.92 6.07 41.78
CA TYR A 30 23.56 6.78 40.67
C TYR A 30 24.23 5.79 39.70
N ILE A 31 24.00 5.98 38.40
CA ILE A 31 24.64 5.20 37.33
C ILE A 31 25.35 6.20 36.40
N ALA A 32 26.66 6.03 36.21
CA ALA A 32 27.50 6.95 35.43
C ALA A 32 27.27 8.44 35.81
N GLY A 33 27.23 8.73 37.12
CA GLY A 33 27.00 10.07 37.68
C GLY A 33 25.57 10.62 37.59
N HIS A 34 24.63 9.88 37.00
CA HIS A 34 23.24 10.30 36.84
C HIS A 34 22.31 9.55 37.81
N PRO A 35 21.34 10.22 38.45
CA PRO A 35 20.38 9.54 39.33
C PRO A 35 19.52 8.55 38.52
N ALA A 36 19.38 7.34 39.04
CA ALA A 36 18.60 6.26 38.46
C ALA A 36 17.44 5.88 39.39
N PHE A 37 16.31 5.46 38.80
CA PHE A 37 15.11 5.03 39.51
C PHE A 37 14.82 3.57 39.15
N VAL A 38 14.60 2.73 40.17
CA VAL A 38 14.28 1.31 40.00
C VAL A 38 12.82 1.10 40.40
N ASN A 39 12.07 0.36 39.58
CA ASN A 39 10.66 0.04 39.80
C ASN A 39 10.36 -1.32 39.17
N TYR A 40 9.33 -2.00 39.66
CA TYR A 40 8.83 -3.22 39.02
C TYR A 40 8.31 -2.94 37.59
N SER A 41 8.61 -3.86 36.68
CA SER A 41 8.07 -3.88 35.32
C SER A 41 6.74 -4.63 35.28
N THR A 42 5.87 -4.31 34.32
CA THR A 42 4.70 -5.14 33.98
C THR A 42 5.08 -6.42 33.22
N SER A 43 6.36 -6.61 32.87
CA SER A 43 6.89 -7.79 32.19
C SER A 43 7.72 -8.65 33.15
N GLN A 44 7.34 -9.93 33.29
CA GLN A 44 7.95 -10.90 34.22
C GLN A 44 9.31 -11.47 33.76
N LYS A 45 9.68 -11.32 32.47
CA LYS A 45 10.93 -11.77 31.86
C LYS A 45 11.33 -10.80 30.75
N ILE A 46 12.64 -10.62 30.51
CA ILE A 46 13.13 -9.86 29.35
C ILE A 46 13.08 -10.75 28.11
N SER A 47 12.39 -10.30 27.06
CA SER A 47 12.37 -10.97 25.76
C SER A 47 13.75 -10.84 25.08
N ARG A 48 14.56 -11.90 25.17
CA ARG A 48 15.87 -11.98 24.49
C ARG A 48 15.68 -12.41 23.02
N PRO A 49 16.32 -11.76 22.05
CA PRO A 49 16.22 -12.17 20.65
C PRO A 49 17.01 -13.48 20.43
N GLY A 50 16.29 -14.61 20.43
CA GLY A 50 16.85 -15.95 20.21
C GLY A 50 16.37 -17.03 21.18
N ASP A 51 15.62 -16.68 22.24
CA ASP A 51 15.11 -17.66 23.21
C ASP A 51 13.88 -18.38 22.63
N SER A 52 14.06 -19.65 22.20
CA SER A 52 13.05 -20.43 21.49
C SER A 52 11.99 -21.01 22.44
N ASP A 53 10.84 -20.33 22.53
CA ASP A 53 9.74 -20.59 23.49
C ASP A 53 8.86 -21.82 23.14
N ASP A 54 9.48 -22.97 22.86
CA ASP A 54 8.78 -24.20 22.46
C ASP A 54 8.15 -24.99 23.64
N SER A 55 7.90 -24.31 24.78
CA SER A 55 7.43 -24.95 26.02
C SER A 55 6.28 -24.24 26.76
N ARG A 56 5.81 -23.06 26.32
CA ARG A 56 4.77 -22.28 27.06
C ARG A 56 3.57 -21.74 26.27
N SER A 57 3.03 -22.52 25.33
CA SER A 57 1.57 -22.83 25.32
C SER A 57 1.21 -23.81 24.20
N VAL A 58 0.82 -25.04 24.58
CA VAL A 58 0.20 -25.96 23.62
C VAL A 58 -1.21 -25.45 23.33
N ASN A 59 -1.54 -25.20 22.07
CA ASN A 59 -2.77 -24.53 21.64
C ASN A 59 -3.43 -25.31 20.49
N SER A 60 -4.76 -25.30 20.42
CA SER A 60 -5.54 -25.82 19.28
C SER A 60 -5.46 -24.90 18.05
N VAL A 61 -5.03 -23.64 18.24
CA VAL A 61 -4.74 -22.71 17.15
C VAL A 61 -3.24 -22.70 16.83
N LEU A 62 -2.91 -22.92 15.55
CA LEU A 62 -1.56 -22.85 15.01
C LEU A 62 -1.40 -21.63 14.10
N LEU A 63 -0.20 -21.05 14.08
CA LEU A 63 0.22 -20.03 13.14
C LEU A 63 1.14 -20.68 12.09
N PHE A 64 0.64 -20.80 10.88
CA PHE A 64 1.37 -21.19 9.68
C PHE A 64 1.99 -19.92 9.08
N THR A 65 3.28 -19.94 8.81
CA THR A 65 3.98 -18.93 7.99
C THR A 65 4.45 -19.63 6.72
N ILE A 66 3.94 -19.19 5.57
CA ILE A 66 4.18 -19.84 4.28
C ILE A 66 5.40 -19.16 3.66
N LEU A 67 6.53 -19.87 3.65
CA LEU A 67 7.78 -19.43 3.05
C LEU A 67 7.77 -19.75 1.55
N ASN A 68 8.43 -18.92 0.74
CA ASN A 68 8.43 -19.02 -0.72
C ASN A 68 7.02 -19.25 -1.33
N PRO A 69 6.02 -18.36 -1.08
CA PRO A 69 4.65 -18.55 -1.53
C PRO A 69 4.50 -18.26 -3.04
N ILE A 70 4.97 -19.18 -3.89
CA ILE A 70 4.88 -19.08 -5.36
C ILE A 70 3.43 -19.27 -5.85
N TYR A 71 2.65 -20.11 -5.17
CA TYR A 71 1.25 -20.38 -5.49
C TYR A 71 0.30 -19.78 -4.46
N SER A 72 -0.89 -19.39 -4.92
CA SER A 72 -1.94 -18.81 -4.09
C SER A 72 -2.50 -19.82 -3.08
N ILE A 73 -2.23 -19.59 -1.79
CA ILE A 73 -2.82 -20.36 -0.69
C ILE A 73 -4.19 -19.77 -0.33
N THR A 74 -5.22 -20.61 -0.41
CA THR A 74 -6.60 -20.34 0.04
C THR A 74 -6.96 -21.15 1.28
N THR A 75 -8.10 -20.83 1.89
CA THR A 75 -8.72 -21.60 2.98
C THR A 75 -8.87 -23.07 2.62
N ASP A 76 -9.37 -23.39 1.43
CA ASP A 76 -9.57 -24.78 0.97
C ASP A 76 -8.27 -25.58 0.88
N VAL A 77 -7.18 -24.99 0.37
CA VAL A 77 -5.87 -25.66 0.28
C VAL A 77 -5.35 -26.00 1.67
N LEU A 78 -5.44 -25.06 2.61
CA LEU A 78 -5.06 -25.28 4.01
C LEU A 78 -5.97 -26.32 4.69
N TYR A 79 -7.27 -26.32 4.38
CA TYR A 79 -8.20 -27.34 4.87
C TYR A 79 -7.82 -28.74 4.35
N THR A 80 -7.54 -28.90 3.05
CA THR A 80 -7.16 -30.18 2.45
C THR A 80 -5.92 -30.79 3.10
N ILE A 81 -4.88 -30.00 3.40
CA ILE A 81 -3.64 -30.51 4.03
C ILE A 81 -3.77 -30.69 5.55
N CYS A 82 -4.62 -29.92 6.23
CA CYS A 82 -4.80 -29.99 7.69
C CYS A 82 -5.82 -31.03 8.14
N ASN A 83 -6.89 -31.26 7.39
CA ASN A 83 -7.97 -32.19 7.73
C ASN A 83 -7.51 -33.63 8.01
N PRO A 84 -6.48 -34.20 7.33
CA PRO A 84 -5.90 -35.50 7.70
C PRO A 84 -5.25 -35.55 9.10
N CYS A 85 -4.79 -34.39 9.64
CA CYS A 85 -4.22 -34.30 10.98
C CYS A 85 -5.29 -34.17 12.08
N GLY A 86 -6.48 -33.68 11.72
CA GLY A 86 -7.66 -33.61 12.57
C GLY A 86 -8.69 -32.57 12.07
N PRO A 87 -9.93 -32.60 12.59
CA PRO A 87 -11.00 -31.70 12.16
C PRO A 87 -10.64 -30.21 12.33
N VAL A 88 -10.64 -29.47 11.23
CA VAL A 88 -10.39 -28.02 11.20
C VAL A 88 -11.70 -27.28 11.45
N GLN A 89 -11.71 -26.37 12.43
CA GLN A 89 -12.85 -25.54 12.79
C GLN A 89 -12.89 -24.25 11.97
N ARG A 90 -11.74 -23.55 11.91
CA ARG A 90 -11.60 -22.22 11.30
C ARG A 90 -10.25 -22.01 10.66
N ILE A 91 -10.22 -21.24 9.57
CA ILE A 91 -9.00 -20.78 8.91
C ILE A 91 -9.09 -19.26 8.68
N VAL A 92 -8.01 -18.54 8.96
CA VAL A 92 -7.88 -17.09 8.70
C VAL A 92 -6.50 -16.82 8.10
N ILE A 93 -6.46 -16.32 6.86
CA ILE A 93 -5.24 -15.99 6.12
C ILE A 93 -4.96 -14.47 6.23
N PHE A 94 -3.69 -14.14 6.44
CA PHE A 94 -3.19 -12.78 6.55
C PHE A 94 -2.03 -12.61 5.54
N ARG A 95 -2.18 -11.72 4.56
CA ARG A 95 -1.13 -11.42 3.56
C ARG A 95 -0.43 -10.07 3.80
N LYS A 96 -0.39 -9.59 5.05
CA LYS A 96 0.09 -8.25 5.41
C LYS A 96 1.62 -8.14 5.50
N ASN A 97 2.29 -9.20 5.97
CA ASN A 97 3.74 -9.25 6.17
C ASN A 97 4.24 -10.60 5.60
N GLY A 98 4.08 -10.80 4.29
CA GLY A 98 4.09 -12.13 3.68
C GLY A 98 2.81 -12.93 3.97
N VAL A 99 2.74 -14.18 3.49
CA VAL A 99 1.56 -15.04 3.64
C VAL A 99 1.67 -15.82 4.95
N GLN A 100 0.79 -15.50 5.90
CA GLN A 100 0.58 -16.27 7.12
C GLN A 100 -0.87 -16.75 7.18
N ALA A 101 -1.12 -17.85 7.87
CA ALA A 101 -2.46 -18.35 8.13
C ALA A 101 -2.58 -18.86 9.56
N MET A 102 -3.74 -18.69 10.16
CA MET A 102 -4.06 -19.27 11.45
C MET A 102 -5.13 -20.34 11.25
N VAL A 103 -4.85 -21.54 11.75
CA VAL A 103 -5.72 -22.72 11.62
C VAL A 103 -6.09 -23.17 13.02
N GLU A 104 -7.39 -23.23 13.31
CA GLU A 104 -7.94 -23.72 14.56
C GLU A 104 -8.49 -25.14 14.37
N PHE A 105 -7.96 -26.08 15.14
CA PHE A 105 -8.41 -27.46 15.20
C PHE A 105 -9.43 -27.68 16.31
N ASP A 106 -10.17 -28.79 16.24
CA ASP A 106 -11.11 -29.23 17.28
C ASP A 106 -10.48 -29.40 18.67
N SER A 107 -9.18 -29.70 18.72
CA SER A 107 -8.46 -30.13 19.90
C SER A 107 -6.98 -29.78 19.82
N VAL A 108 -6.35 -29.69 20.99
CA VAL A 108 -4.90 -29.46 21.11
C VAL A 108 -4.12 -30.64 20.52
N GLN A 109 -4.65 -31.86 20.61
CA GLN A 109 -4.06 -33.08 20.07
C GLN A 109 -4.03 -33.08 18.54
N SER A 110 -5.10 -32.64 17.87
CA SER A 110 -5.12 -32.45 16.41
C SER A 110 -4.09 -31.41 15.98
N ALA A 111 -3.98 -30.28 16.70
CA ALA A 111 -2.97 -29.26 16.44
C ALA A 111 -1.53 -29.75 16.68
N GLN A 112 -1.28 -30.57 17.72
CA GLN A 112 0.02 -31.20 17.95
C GLN A 112 0.42 -32.11 16.78
N ARG A 113 -0.50 -32.94 16.27
CA ARG A 113 -0.25 -33.76 15.07
C ARG A 113 0.02 -32.92 13.83
N ALA A 114 -0.75 -31.85 13.61
CA ALA A 114 -0.55 -30.94 12.49
C ALA A 114 0.82 -30.24 12.54
N LYS A 115 1.24 -29.70 13.70
CA LYS A 115 2.60 -29.14 13.86
C LYS A 115 3.68 -30.19 13.60
N ALA A 116 3.51 -31.42 14.11
CA ALA A 116 4.49 -32.49 13.93
C ALA A 116 4.60 -33.02 12.49
N SER A 117 3.48 -33.04 11.74
CA SER A 117 3.41 -33.65 10.41
C SER A 117 3.58 -32.66 9.25
N LEU A 118 3.36 -31.37 9.47
CA LEU A 118 3.34 -30.35 8.41
C LEU A 118 4.43 -29.27 8.57
N ASN A 119 5.10 -29.16 9.73
CA ASN A 119 6.16 -28.17 9.91
C ASN A 119 7.43 -28.58 9.13
N GLY A 120 7.90 -27.69 8.25
CA GLY A 120 8.98 -27.95 7.29
C GLY A 120 8.53 -28.61 5.99
N ALA A 121 7.23 -28.91 5.82
CA ALA A 121 6.70 -29.51 4.59
C ALA A 121 6.31 -28.45 3.55
N ASP A 122 6.53 -28.76 2.27
CA ASP A 122 6.04 -27.97 1.14
C ASP A 122 4.58 -28.31 0.81
N ILE A 123 3.74 -27.29 0.55
CA ILE A 123 2.38 -27.52 0.00
C ILE A 123 2.45 -27.96 -1.47
N TYR A 124 3.41 -27.43 -2.23
CA TYR A 124 3.65 -27.76 -3.64
C TYR A 124 5.13 -28.02 -3.84
N SER A 125 5.50 -29.03 -4.62
CA SER A 125 6.91 -29.49 -4.73
C SER A 125 7.92 -28.34 -4.94
N GLY A 126 8.77 -28.08 -3.93
CA GLY A 126 9.80 -27.04 -3.94
C GLY A 126 9.35 -25.63 -3.52
N CYS A 127 8.12 -25.43 -3.06
CA CYS A 127 7.61 -24.10 -2.65
C CYS A 127 6.41 -24.14 -1.69
N CYS A 128 6.02 -22.96 -1.20
CA CYS A 128 5.01 -22.80 -0.15
C CYS A 128 5.34 -23.62 1.11
N THR A 129 6.61 -23.61 1.53
CA THR A 129 7.13 -24.35 2.69
C THR A 129 6.50 -23.82 3.98
N LEU A 130 5.95 -24.72 4.79
CA LEU A 130 5.25 -24.37 6.03
C LEU A 130 6.20 -24.26 7.21
N LYS A 131 6.25 -23.08 7.84
CA LYS A 131 6.79 -22.93 9.20
C LYS A 131 5.63 -22.78 10.18
N ILE A 132 5.49 -23.70 11.13
CA ILE A 132 4.32 -23.80 12.01
C ILE A 132 4.69 -23.57 13.48
N GLU A 133 4.08 -22.56 14.08
CA GLU A 133 4.24 -22.16 15.48
C GLU A 133 2.89 -22.26 16.21
N TYR A 134 2.89 -22.34 17.55
CA TYR A 134 1.62 -22.22 18.30
C TYR A 134 1.16 -20.77 18.28
N ALA A 135 -0.12 -20.54 17.98
CA ALA A 135 -0.65 -19.19 17.91
C ALA A 135 -0.86 -18.60 19.32
N LYS A 136 -0.83 -17.26 19.41
CA LYS A 136 -1.06 -16.54 20.69
C LYS A 136 -2.52 -16.53 21.16
N PRO A 137 -3.55 -16.33 20.31
CA PRO A 137 -4.94 -16.49 20.72
C PRO A 137 -5.37 -17.98 20.69
N THR A 138 -6.25 -18.36 21.61
CA THR A 138 -6.79 -19.73 21.75
C THR A 138 -8.07 -19.98 20.94
N ARG A 139 -8.55 -18.98 20.20
CA ARG A 139 -9.75 -19.05 19.35
C ARG A 139 -9.65 -18.04 18.22
N LEU A 140 -10.13 -18.39 17.04
CA LEU A 140 -10.27 -17.48 15.90
C LEU A 140 -11.67 -16.86 15.87
N ASN A 141 -11.75 -15.63 15.37
CA ASN A 141 -13.01 -14.96 15.07
C ASN A 141 -13.09 -14.76 13.56
N VAL A 142 -13.97 -15.53 12.92
CA VAL A 142 -14.31 -15.41 11.50
C VAL A 142 -15.64 -14.65 11.41
N PHE A 143 -15.73 -13.69 10.49
CA PHE A 143 -16.89 -12.79 10.35
C PHE A 143 -17.57 -12.87 8.97
N LYS A 144 -17.01 -13.67 8.06
CA LYS A 144 -17.46 -13.93 6.68
C LYS A 144 -16.82 -15.24 6.21
N ASN A 145 -17.43 -15.92 5.23
CA ASN A 145 -16.83 -17.10 4.59
C ASN A 145 -16.38 -16.74 3.15
N ASP A 146 -15.08 -16.81 2.89
CA ASP A 146 -14.43 -16.58 1.60
C ASP A 146 -13.07 -17.32 1.48
N GLN A 147 -12.31 -17.05 0.40
CA GLN A 147 -11.04 -17.72 0.10
C GLN A 147 -9.91 -17.44 1.11
N ASP A 148 -10.09 -16.43 1.98
CA ASP A 148 -9.10 -16.01 2.98
C ASP A 148 -9.55 -16.31 4.41
N THR A 149 -10.85 -16.36 4.67
CA THR A 149 -11.43 -16.52 6.00
C THR A 149 -12.63 -17.45 5.94
N TRP A 150 -12.61 -18.55 6.69
CA TRP A 150 -13.70 -19.54 6.66
C TRP A 150 -13.94 -20.19 8.03
N ASP A 151 -15.22 -20.31 8.41
CA ASP A 151 -15.68 -21.05 9.57
C ASP A 151 -16.43 -22.31 9.12
N TYR A 152 -15.77 -23.46 9.25
CA TYR A 152 -16.32 -24.77 8.88
C TYR A 152 -17.39 -25.25 9.89
N THR A 153 -17.53 -24.57 11.03
CA THR A 153 -18.65 -24.79 11.98
C THR A 153 -19.90 -24.00 11.63
N ASN A 154 -19.79 -22.95 10.80
CA ASN A 154 -20.90 -22.11 10.37
C ASN A 154 -20.82 -21.77 8.87
N PRO A 155 -21.24 -22.68 7.97
CA PRO A 155 -21.19 -22.46 6.52
C PRO A 155 -22.07 -21.28 6.05
N ASN A 156 -23.09 -20.88 6.83
CA ASN A 156 -24.08 -19.86 6.45
C ASN A 156 -23.59 -18.40 6.59
N LEU A 157 -22.30 -18.14 6.81
CA LEU A 157 -21.73 -16.78 6.86
C LEU A 157 -21.55 -16.13 5.46
N SER A 158 -22.15 -16.70 4.42
CA SER A 158 -22.07 -16.24 3.03
C SER A 158 -23.23 -15.29 2.65
N GLY A 159 -23.08 -14.01 3.00
CA GLY A 159 -23.74 -12.89 2.31
C GLY A 159 -25.18 -12.52 2.70
N GLN A 160 -25.32 -11.42 3.46
CA GLN A 160 -26.47 -10.51 3.38
C GLN A 160 -26.01 -9.06 3.45
N GLY A 161 -26.51 -8.22 2.53
CA GLY A 161 -26.76 -6.78 2.72
C GLY A 161 -25.60 -5.84 3.07
N ASP A 162 -25.14 -5.07 2.08
CA ASP A 162 -24.44 -3.79 2.29
C ASP A 162 -25.46 -2.64 2.51
N PRO A 163 -25.04 -1.40 2.82
CA PRO A 163 -24.50 -0.92 4.09
C PRO A 163 -25.59 -0.24 4.96
N GLY A 164 -25.54 -0.39 6.29
CA GLY A 164 -26.56 0.31 7.11
C GLY A 164 -26.51 0.30 8.64
N SER A 165 -25.54 -0.36 9.31
CA SER A 165 -25.47 -0.29 10.78
C SER A 165 -24.05 -0.48 11.33
N ASN A 166 -23.72 0.28 12.38
CA ASN A 166 -22.44 0.21 13.10
C ASN A 166 -22.69 -0.43 14.48
N PRO A 167 -22.40 -1.73 14.68
CA PRO A 167 -22.83 -2.44 15.89
C PRO A 167 -22.08 -2.05 17.17
N ASN A 168 -21.01 -1.24 17.08
CA ASN A 168 -20.05 -1.06 18.16
C ASN A 168 -20.37 0.10 19.13
N LYS A 169 -21.66 0.45 19.30
CA LYS A 169 -22.11 1.20 20.48
C LYS A 169 -22.15 0.26 21.69
N ARG A 170 -21.02 0.14 22.38
CA ARG A 170 -20.91 -0.61 23.65
C ARG A 170 -22.02 -0.18 24.61
N GLN A 171 -22.85 -1.13 25.01
CA GLN A 171 -23.95 -0.94 25.95
C GLN A 171 -23.39 -0.51 27.31
N ARG A 172 -23.49 0.79 27.64
CA ARG A 172 -23.25 1.25 29.00
C ARG A 172 -24.44 0.81 29.87
N GLN A 173 -24.14 0.31 31.07
CA GLN A 173 -25.16 0.10 32.10
C GLN A 173 -25.82 1.45 32.44
N PRO A 174 -27.13 1.50 32.68
CA PRO A 174 -27.79 2.70 33.20
C PRO A 174 -27.37 2.93 34.66
N PRO A 175 -27.06 4.17 35.06
CA PRO A 175 -27.09 4.56 36.46
C PRO A 175 -28.50 4.40 37.04
N LEU A 176 -28.60 4.06 38.32
CA LEU A 176 -29.85 4.12 39.07
C LEU A 176 -30.21 5.60 39.38
N LEU A 177 -31.52 5.87 39.50
CA LEU A 177 -32.17 7.12 39.95
C LEU A 177 -32.20 8.30 38.96
N GLY A 178 -33.36 8.96 38.88
CA GLY A 178 -33.58 10.25 38.21
C GLY A 178 -34.71 10.21 37.17
N ASP A 179 -35.84 10.85 37.47
CA ASP A 179 -37.07 10.79 36.65
C ASP A 179 -37.46 12.17 36.06
N HIS A 180 -38.55 12.19 35.29
CA HIS A 180 -39.35 13.37 34.90
C HIS A 180 -38.80 14.28 33.75
N PRO A 181 -39.70 14.94 32.97
CA PRO A 181 -39.97 14.41 31.62
C PRO A 181 -39.91 15.46 30.48
N ALA A 182 -40.13 14.99 29.25
CA ALA A 182 -40.26 15.83 28.05
C ALA A 182 -41.74 16.17 27.76
N GLU A 183 -42.02 17.44 27.43
CA GLU A 183 -43.36 17.91 27.04
C GLU A 183 -43.58 17.80 25.52
N TYR A 184 -44.84 17.96 25.07
CA TYR A 184 -45.35 17.33 23.84
C TYR A 184 -45.92 18.33 22.82
N GLY A 185 -45.53 18.16 21.55
CA GLY A 185 -46.41 18.38 20.39
C GLY A 185 -46.22 19.66 19.56
N GLY A 186 -46.57 19.57 18.27
CA GLY A 186 -46.95 20.73 17.45
C GLY A 186 -46.21 20.87 16.11
N PRO A 187 -46.90 20.90 14.94
CA PRO A 187 -46.22 20.78 13.65
C PRO A 187 -46.49 21.90 12.61
N HIS A 188 -45.66 21.87 11.56
CA HIS A 188 -45.89 22.34 10.18
C HIS A 188 -46.03 23.86 9.84
N GLY A 189 -45.18 24.27 8.89
CA GLY A 189 -45.64 24.90 7.63
C GLY A 189 -45.12 26.31 7.34
N GLY A 190 -44.75 26.60 6.07
CA GLY A 190 -44.57 28.00 5.62
C GLY A 190 -43.46 28.33 4.61
N TYR A 191 -43.59 27.85 3.36
CA TYR A 191 -43.30 28.56 2.10
C TYR A 191 -42.26 29.72 1.96
N HIS A 192 -41.34 29.49 1.02
CA HIS A 192 -40.90 30.40 -0.08
C HIS A 192 -39.79 31.46 0.12
N SER A 193 -39.51 32.22 -0.95
CA SER A 193 -38.17 32.73 -1.34
C SER A 193 -38.17 34.15 -1.95
N HIS A 194 -36.95 34.69 -2.15
CA HIS A 194 -36.49 35.72 -3.10
C HIS A 194 -36.27 37.22 -2.71
N TYR A 195 -35.01 37.64 -2.95
CA TYR A 195 -34.48 38.90 -3.55
C TYR A 195 -34.34 40.25 -2.78
N HIS A 196 -33.13 40.83 -2.92
CA HIS A 196 -32.74 42.28 -3.00
C HIS A 196 -33.06 43.24 -1.80
N ASP A 197 -32.36 44.36 -1.52
CA ASP A 197 -30.97 44.86 -1.80
C ASP A 197 -30.64 46.12 -0.96
N GLU A 198 -29.38 46.61 -1.00
CA GLU A 198 -28.82 47.94 -0.64
C GLU A 198 -29.06 48.58 0.76
N GLY A 199 -28.13 49.45 1.26
CA GLY A 199 -28.39 50.23 2.50
C GLY A 199 -27.26 50.89 3.35
N TYR A 200 -26.19 51.49 2.78
CA TYR A 200 -25.30 52.54 3.36
C TYR A 200 -25.14 52.81 4.91
N GLY A 201 -24.02 52.37 5.51
CA GLY A 201 -23.19 53.05 6.57
C GLY A 201 -23.81 53.49 7.93
N PRO A 202 -23.11 54.26 8.81
CA PRO A 202 -21.66 54.45 9.07
C PRO A 202 -21.25 54.22 10.59
N PRO A 203 -19.97 54.45 11.04
CA PRO A 203 -19.45 54.13 12.40
C PRO A 203 -19.23 55.41 13.30
N PRO A 204 -18.46 55.44 14.43
CA PRO A 204 -17.75 54.42 15.24
C PRO A 204 -18.33 54.23 16.67
N PRO A 205 -17.82 54.70 17.87
CA PRO A 205 -16.66 55.53 18.27
C PRO A 205 -15.54 54.73 19.03
N HIS A 206 -14.91 55.32 20.08
CA HIS A 206 -13.79 54.77 20.89
C HIS A 206 -13.95 55.06 22.41
N TYR A 207 -13.11 54.45 23.26
CA TYR A 207 -12.68 55.06 24.54
C TYR A 207 -11.21 54.74 24.88
N GLU A 208 -10.44 55.76 25.28
CA GLU A 208 -9.06 55.68 25.82
C GLU A 208 -9.13 55.60 27.37
N GLY A 209 -8.13 55.29 28.20
CA GLY A 209 -6.69 55.04 28.04
C GLY A 209 -5.98 55.24 29.41
N ARG A 210 -4.63 55.24 29.44
CA ARG A 210 -3.73 55.40 30.63
C ARG A 210 -3.68 54.17 31.57
N ARG A 211 -2.53 53.62 32.03
CA ARG A 211 -1.21 54.09 32.55
C ARG A 211 -1.18 54.38 34.07
N MET A 212 -0.42 53.56 34.84
CA MET A 212 0.63 53.99 35.80
C MET A 212 1.41 52.79 36.40
N GLY A 213 2.54 53.06 37.07
CA GLY A 213 3.49 52.14 37.76
C GLY A 213 4.82 52.89 38.05
N PRO A 214 5.97 52.24 38.39
CA PRO A 214 6.21 50.89 38.93
C PRO A 214 6.35 51.01 40.48
N PRO A 215 7.50 50.88 41.24
CA PRO A 215 8.88 50.36 41.05
C PRO A 215 9.01 48.91 41.64
N VAL A 216 10.09 48.30 42.20
CA VAL A 216 11.46 48.67 42.68
C VAL A 216 12.42 47.45 42.55
N GLY A 217 13.69 47.69 42.14
CA GLY A 217 14.88 46.85 42.42
C GLY A 217 15.07 45.54 41.63
N GLY A 218 16.29 45.11 41.24
CA GLY A 218 17.57 45.83 41.15
C GLY A 218 18.83 44.93 41.19
N HIS A 219 19.83 45.21 40.32
CA HIS A 219 21.22 44.69 40.27
C HIS A 219 21.48 43.32 39.58
N ARG A 220 22.59 43.05 38.86
CA ARG A 220 23.59 43.92 38.13
C ARG A 220 24.46 43.05 37.17
N ARG A 221 24.75 43.56 35.95
CA ARG A 221 25.97 43.46 35.06
C ARG A 221 26.76 42.12 34.93
N GLY A 222 27.39 41.78 33.80
CA GLY A 222 27.95 42.64 32.72
C GLY A 222 28.39 41.91 31.41
N PRO A 223 29.21 42.55 30.52
CA PRO A 223 29.01 42.42 29.05
C PRO A 223 30.27 42.22 28.14
N SER A 224 30.08 41.91 26.83
CA SER A 224 30.81 42.57 25.70
C SER A 224 30.47 42.14 24.25
N ARG A 225 30.18 43.15 23.41
CA ARG A 225 30.64 43.44 22.01
C ARG A 225 30.31 42.54 20.79
N TYR A 226 30.37 43.20 19.62
CA TYR A 226 30.02 42.78 18.24
C TYR A 226 28.53 42.48 18.01
N GLY A 227 27.91 42.78 16.87
CA GLY A 227 28.34 43.51 15.66
C GLY A 227 27.35 43.20 14.51
N PRO A 228 26.80 44.19 13.77
CA PRO A 228 25.68 43.93 12.86
C PRO A 228 26.13 43.41 11.48
N GLN A 229 26.14 42.09 11.31
CA GLN A 229 26.41 41.44 10.02
C GLN A 229 25.09 41.04 9.33
N TYR A 230 24.93 41.39 8.06
CA TYR A 230 23.80 40.90 7.24
C TYR A 230 23.92 39.38 7.03
N GLY A 231 22.89 38.62 7.44
CA GLY A 231 22.81 37.18 7.26
C GLY A 231 21.85 36.80 6.14
N HIS A 232 22.31 36.00 5.18
CA HIS A 232 21.44 35.39 4.17
C HIS A 232 20.49 34.36 4.80
N PRO A 233 19.28 34.14 4.25
CA PRO A 233 18.45 33.02 4.68
C PRO A 233 19.16 31.68 4.45
N PRO A 234 19.00 30.68 5.33
CA PRO A 234 19.59 29.37 5.13
C PRO A 234 18.99 28.69 3.88
N PRO A 235 19.77 27.84 3.17
CA PRO A 235 19.24 27.07 2.06
C PRO A 235 18.14 26.12 2.53
N PRO A 236 17.16 25.78 1.67
CA PRO A 236 16.13 24.79 2.00
C PRO A 236 16.80 23.44 2.30
N PRO A 237 16.24 22.64 3.24
CA PRO A 237 16.77 21.32 3.53
C PRO A 237 16.70 20.44 2.27
N PRO A 238 17.68 19.53 2.05
CA PRO A 238 17.61 18.59 0.94
C PRO A 238 16.35 17.73 1.04
N PRO A 239 15.80 17.25 -0.09
CA PRO A 239 14.66 16.36 -0.07
C PRO A 239 14.99 15.12 0.77
N PRO A 240 14.08 14.64 1.64
CA PRO A 240 14.39 13.55 2.56
C PRO A 240 14.72 12.29 1.77
N GLU A 241 15.85 11.65 2.08
CA GLU A 241 16.24 10.39 1.45
C GLU A 241 15.13 9.33 1.67
N TYR A 242 14.57 8.86 0.55
CA TYR A 242 13.71 7.69 0.53
C TYR A 242 14.62 6.48 0.55
N GLY A 243 15.00 6.06 1.76
CA GLY A 243 15.81 4.85 1.95
C GLY A 243 15.17 3.63 1.30
N PRO A 244 15.99 2.67 0.83
CA PRO A 244 15.47 1.45 0.21
C PRO A 244 14.68 0.62 1.24
N HIS A 245 13.70 -0.13 0.76
CA HIS A 245 12.87 -1.05 1.55
C HIS A 245 12.01 -0.38 2.63
N ALA A 246 11.10 0.51 2.21
CA ALA A 246 9.77 0.50 2.81
C ALA A 246 9.01 -0.70 2.24
N ASP A 247 8.41 -1.53 3.10
CA ASP A 247 7.63 -2.70 2.66
C ASP A 247 6.19 -2.23 2.35
N SER A 248 5.98 -1.73 1.13
CA SER A 248 4.70 -1.17 0.68
C SER A 248 4.41 -1.53 -0.79
N PRO A 249 3.16 -1.91 -1.14
CA PRO A 249 2.73 -2.14 -2.52
C PRO A 249 2.59 -0.84 -3.34
N VAL A 250 2.77 0.34 -2.72
CA VAL A 250 2.54 1.63 -3.38
C VAL A 250 3.85 2.28 -3.81
N LEU A 251 3.96 2.56 -5.10
CA LEU A 251 5.01 3.35 -5.73
C LEU A 251 4.67 4.85 -5.67
N MET A 252 5.72 5.66 -5.61
CA MET A 252 5.68 7.11 -5.79
C MET A 252 6.50 7.46 -7.03
N VAL A 253 5.86 8.11 -7.99
CA VAL A 253 6.40 8.46 -9.31
C VAL A 253 6.49 9.97 -9.42
N TYR A 254 7.65 10.49 -9.85
CA TYR A 254 7.89 11.89 -10.15
C TYR A 254 8.49 12.05 -11.55
N GLY A 255 8.29 13.22 -12.17
CA GLY A 255 8.80 13.52 -13.51
C GLY A 255 7.84 13.09 -14.63
N LEU A 256 6.56 12.92 -14.32
CA LEU A 256 5.51 12.75 -15.32
C LEU A 256 5.16 14.11 -15.93
N ASP A 257 4.99 14.18 -17.25
CA ASP A 257 4.47 15.39 -17.89
C ASP A 257 2.97 15.57 -17.59
N GLN A 258 2.55 16.80 -17.26
CA GLN A 258 1.20 17.12 -16.81
C GLN A 258 0.16 17.13 -17.94
N SER A 259 0.59 17.50 -19.15
CA SER A 259 -0.24 17.58 -20.35
C SER A 259 -0.35 16.24 -21.09
N LYS A 260 0.70 15.41 -20.97
CA LYS A 260 0.81 14.11 -21.67
C LYS A 260 0.45 12.92 -20.80
N MET A 261 0.58 12.93 -19.47
CA MET A 261 0.33 11.74 -18.64
C MET A 261 -1.00 11.77 -17.90
N ASN A 262 -1.74 10.66 -18.00
CA ASN A 262 -2.98 10.39 -17.28
C ASN A 262 -2.95 8.99 -16.62
N CYS A 263 -4.02 8.60 -15.92
CA CYS A 263 -4.08 7.33 -15.21
C CYS A 263 -3.91 6.10 -16.12
N ASP A 264 -4.48 6.13 -17.33
CA ASP A 264 -4.37 5.03 -18.31
C ASP A 264 -2.97 4.94 -18.94
N ARG A 265 -2.34 6.08 -19.24
CA ARG A 265 -0.95 6.14 -19.76
C ARG A 265 0.07 5.70 -18.72
N VAL A 266 -0.18 5.96 -17.43
CA VAL A 266 0.61 5.38 -16.33
C VAL A 266 0.37 3.88 -16.21
N PHE A 267 -0.89 3.42 -16.20
CA PHE A 267 -1.22 1.99 -16.21
C PHE A 267 -0.52 1.24 -17.35
N ASN A 268 -0.55 1.81 -18.56
CA ASN A 268 0.06 1.26 -19.78
C ASN A 268 1.57 1.02 -19.69
N VAL A 269 2.30 1.79 -18.87
CA VAL A 269 3.73 1.60 -18.63
C VAL A 269 3.97 0.62 -17.46
N PHE A 270 3.24 0.77 -16.36
CA PHE A 270 3.50 0.01 -15.14
C PHE A 270 2.97 -1.43 -15.19
N CYS A 271 1.93 -1.73 -15.99
CA CYS A 271 1.38 -3.08 -16.12
C CYS A 271 2.33 -4.11 -16.79
N LEU A 272 3.47 -3.65 -17.35
CA LEU A 272 4.55 -4.52 -17.83
C LEU A 272 5.34 -5.16 -16.68
N TYR A 273 5.33 -4.53 -15.50
CA TYR A 273 6.19 -4.88 -14.36
C TYR A 273 5.44 -5.59 -13.23
N GLY A 274 4.11 -5.55 -13.25
CA GLY A 274 3.22 -6.30 -12.37
C GLY A 274 1.76 -5.95 -12.65
N ASN A 275 0.84 -6.43 -11.81
CA ASN A 275 -0.54 -5.95 -11.85
C ASN A 275 -0.63 -4.58 -11.16
N VAL A 276 -1.37 -3.65 -11.76
CA VAL A 276 -1.66 -2.32 -11.23
C VAL A 276 -3.08 -2.33 -10.68
N GLU A 277 -3.23 -1.97 -9.41
CA GLU A 277 -4.50 -1.88 -8.70
C GLU A 277 -5.10 -0.48 -8.83
N LYS A 278 -4.32 0.59 -8.61
CA LYS A 278 -4.81 1.98 -8.54
C LYS A 278 -3.76 2.96 -9.03
N VAL A 279 -4.18 4.05 -9.67
CA VAL A 279 -3.33 5.21 -10.01
C VAL A 279 -3.94 6.48 -9.46
N LYS A 280 -3.12 7.39 -8.90
CA LYS A 280 -3.57 8.67 -8.34
C LYS A 280 -2.56 9.81 -8.50
N PHE A 281 -2.91 10.87 -9.23
CA PHE A 281 -2.07 12.06 -9.41
C PHE A 281 -2.19 13.04 -8.23
N MET A 282 -1.09 13.67 -7.82
CA MET A 282 -1.03 14.54 -6.65
C MET A 282 -1.36 16.00 -6.97
N LYS A 283 -2.55 16.49 -6.57
CA LYS A 283 -2.94 17.91 -6.77
C LYS A 283 -1.96 18.93 -6.15
N SER A 284 -1.30 18.56 -5.06
CA SER A 284 -0.32 19.40 -4.35
C SER A 284 1.11 19.32 -4.90
N LYS A 285 1.40 18.39 -5.82
CA LYS A 285 2.69 18.27 -6.50
C LYS A 285 2.46 17.81 -7.94
N PRO A 286 2.26 18.74 -8.88
CA PRO A 286 2.05 18.40 -10.28
C PRO A 286 3.25 17.63 -10.87
N GLY A 287 2.98 16.80 -11.88
CA GLY A 287 3.97 15.86 -12.44
C GLY A 287 4.38 14.72 -11.48
N ALA A 288 3.55 14.46 -10.45
CA ALA A 288 3.74 13.36 -9.51
C ALA A 288 2.47 12.51 -9.35
N ALA A 289 2.64 11.18 -9.28
CA ALA A 289 1.56 10.22 -9.08
C ALA A 289 1.95 9.10 -8.14
N MET A 290 0.96 8.49 -7.50
CA MET A 290 1.08 7.23 -6.76
C MET A 290 0.52 6.10 -7.63
N VAL A 291 1.16 4.93 -7.60
CA VAL A 291 0.70 3.71 -8.28
C VAL A 291 0.69 2.56 -7.27
N GLU A 292 -0.47 1.96 -7.03
CA GLU A 292 -0.62 0.76 -6.19
C GLU A 292 -0.44 -0.47 -7.09
N MET A 293 0.52 -1.31 -6.76
CA MET A 293 0.77 -2.60 -7.41
C MET A 293 0.15 -3.73 -6.58
N ALA A 294 -0.17 -4.86 -7.21
CA ALA A 294 -0.75 -6.00 -6.50
C ALA A 294 0.22 -6.70 -5.51
N ASP A 295 1.53 -6.58 -5.73
CA ASP A 295 2.56 -7.31 -4.98
C ASP A 295 3.87 -6.50 -4.82
N GLY A 296 4.66 -6.83 -3.78
CA GLY A 296 5.94 -6.16 -3.51
C GLY A 296 7.00 -6.40 -4.58
N TYR A 297 7.02 -7.58 -5.22
CA TYR A 297 7.95 -7.82 -6.33
C TYR A 297 7.62 -6.94 -7.54
N ALA A 298 6.35 -6.54 -7.76
CA ALA A 298 5.96 -5.61 -8.80
C ALA A 298 6.47 -4.18 -8.53
N VAL A 299 6.52 -3.79 -7.25
CA VAL A 299 7.14 -2.53 -6.79
C VAL A 299 8.64 -2.55 -7.09
N ASP A 300 9.36 -3.59 -6.66
CA ASP A 300 10.80 -3.74 -6.92
C ASP A 300 11.11 -3.84 -8.42
N ARG A 301 10.30 -4.59 -9.19
CA ARG A 301 10.40 -4.66 -10.65
C ARG A 301 10.21 -3.28 -11.29
N ALA A 302 9.18 -2.53 -10.92
CA ALA A 302 8.93 -1.21 -11.48
C ALA A 302 10.07 -0.23 -11.15
N ILE A 303 10.57 -0.21 -9.91
CA ILE A 303 11.71 0.64 -9.52
C ILE A 303 12.97 0.26 -10.32
N THR A 304 13.31 -1.04 -10.36
CA THR A 304 14.54 -1.53 -11.01
C THR A 304 14.60 -1.21 -12.50
N HIS A 305 13.46 -1.22 -13.19
CA HIS A 305 13.43 -1.04 -14.64
C HIS A 305 13.05 0.38 -15.10
N LEU A 306 12.14 1.08 -14.38
CA LEU A 306 11.64 2.40 -14.79
C LEU A 306 12.37 3.59 -14.15
N ASN A 307 12.96 3.43 -12.96
CA ASN A 307 13.64 4.55 -12.30
C ASN A 307 14.84 5.07 -13.12
N ASN A 308 15.05 6.38 -13.13
CA ASN A 308 16.08 7.11 -13.88
C ASN A 308 15.95 7.09 -15.42
N ASN A 309 14.87 6.56 -16.01
CA ASN A 309 14.59 6.76 -17.43
C ASN A 309 14.09 8.19 -17.71
N PHE A 310 13.96 8.53 -19.00
CA PHE A 310 13.41 9.81 -19.45
C PHE A 310 12.11 9.56 -20.22
N MET A 311 11.20 10.54 -20.14
CA MET A 311 9.90 10.55 -20.82
C MET A 311 9.49 12.01 -21.01
N PHE A 312 9.24 12.43 -22.26
CA PHE A 312 8.95 13.83 -22.66
C PHE A 312 10.03 14.82 -22.17
N GLY A 313 11.30 14.39 -22.23
CA GLY A 313 12.46 15.13 -21.72
C GLY A 313 12.57 15.22 -20.19
N GLN A 314 11.53 14.83 -19.43
CA GLN A 314 11.56 14.76 -17.98
C GLN A 314 12.22 13.47 -17.50
N LYS A 315 12.99 13.54 -16.41
CA LYS A 315 13.60 12.35 -15.80
C LYS A 315 12.63 11.72 -14.81
N LEU A 316 12.20 10.49 -15.09
CA LEU A 316 11.38 9.69 -14.20
C LEU A 316 12.18 9.29 -12.95
N ASN A 317 11.62 9.56 -11.78
CA ASN A 317 12.08 9.06 -10.50
C ASN A 317 10.98 8.20 -9.88
N VAL A 318 11.28 6.93 -9.63
CA VAL A 318 10.35 5.92 -9.11
C VAL A 318 10.92 5.35 -7.83
N CYS A 319 10.22 5.55 -6.71
CA CYS A 319 10.61 5.05 -5.39
C CYS A 319 9.41 4.49 -4.62
N VAL A 320 9.64 3.78 -3.51
CA VAL A 320 8.55 3.27 -2.68
C VAL A 320 7.87 4.40 -1.90
N SER A 321 6.54 4.39 -1.86
CA SER A 321 5.73 5.33 -1.09
C SER A 321 5.63 4.91 0.38
N LYS A 322 5.49 5.91 1.26
CA LYS A 322 5.26 5.70 2.70
C LYS A 322 3.80 5.39 3.04
N GLN A 323 2.92 5.38 2.04
CA GLN A 323 1.52 4.98 2.18
C GLN A 323 1.40 3.47 1.89
N PRO A 324 0.65 2.69 2.70
CA PRO A 324 0.46 1.25 2.46
C PRO A 324 -0.62 0.94 1.42
N ALA A 325 -1.45 1.92 1.07
CA ALA A 325 -2.48 1.85 0.02
C ALA A 325 -2.81 3.27 -0.49
N ILE A 326 -3.34 3.36 -1.71
CA ILE A 326 -3.95 4.57 -2.29
C ILE A 326 -5.40 4.66 -1.81
N MET A 327 -5.62 5.48 -0.80
CA MET A 327 -6.99 5.77 -0.34
C MET A 327 -7.79 6.47 -1.45
N PRO A 328 -9.00 5.99 -1.80
CA PRO A 328 -9.94 6.77 -2.61
C PRO A 328 -10.30 8.05 -1.85
N GLY A 329 -10.49 9.14 -2.59
CA GLY A 329 -10.75 10.47 -2.04
C GLY A 329 -10.96 11.46 -3.18
N GLN A 330 -10.99 12.76 -2.88
CA GLN A 330 -11.22 13.79 -3.91
C GLN A 330 -10.23 13.66 -5.08
N SER A 331 -10.78 13.29 -6.23
CA SER A 331 -10.13 13.40 -7.54
C SER A 331 -10.40 14.78 -8.15
N TYR A 332 -9.71 15.08 -9.23
CA TYR A 332 -9.88 16.27 -10.05
C TYR A 332 -9.71 15.89 -11.53
N GLY A 333 -10.11 16.78 -12.45
CA GLY A 333 -9.81 16.61 -13.87
C GLY A 333 -8.33 16.87 -14.15
N LEU A 334 -7.70 16.01 -14.95
CA LEU A 334 -6.42 16.27 -15.59
C LEU A 334 -6.63 17.13 -16.84
N GLU A 335 -5.54 17.58 -17.48
CA GLU A 335 -5.59 18.51 -18.63
C GLU A 335 -6.33 17.94 -19.86
N ASP A 336 -6.36 16.61 -20.00
CA ASP A 336 -7.12 15.89 -21.03
C ASP A 336 -8.58 15.57 -20.64
N GLY A 337 -9.05 16.13 -19.52
CA GLY A 337 -10.38 15.88 -18.96
C GLY A 337 -10.55 14.54 -18.23
N SER A 338 -9.53 13.68 -18.20
CA SER A 338 -9.60 12.40 -17.49
C SER A 338 -9.52 12.57 -15.96
N CYS A 339 -9.92 11.53 -15.23
CA CYS A 339 -9.92 11.55 -13.76
C CYS A 339 -8.50 11.36 -13.19
N SER A 340 -8.10 12.20 -12.23
CA SER A 340 -6.83 12.11 -11.50
C SER A 340 -6.69 10.87 -10.59
N TYR A 341 -7.72 10.02 -10.52
CA TYR A 341 -7.74 8.74 -9.81
C TYR A 341 -8.45 7.71 -10.69
N LYS A 342 -7.88 6.51 -10.82
CA LYS A 342 -8.55 5.39 -11.48
C LYS A 342 -8.18 4.08 -10.81
N ASP A 343 -9.19 3.22 -10.65
CA ASP A 343 -9.04 1.85 -10.18
C ASP A 343 -8.88 0.92 -11.39
N PHE A 344 -8.00 -0.06 -11.25
CA PHE A 344 -7.57 -1.01 -12.27
C PHE A 344 -7.50 -2.44 -11.74
N SER A 345 -7.93 -2.70 -10.50
CA SER A 345 -8.00 -4.05 -9.91
C SER A 345 -8.70 -5.06 -10.85
N GLU A 346 -9.88 -4.72 -11.37
CA GLU A 346 -10.64 -5.53 -12.33
C GLU A 346 -10.17 -5.39 -13.81
N SER A 347 -9.04 -4.74 -14.08
CA SER A 347 -8.56 -4.47 -15.44
C SER A 347 -8.17 -5.76 -16.16
N ARG A 348 -8.88 -6.08 -17.26
CA ARG A 348 -8.54 -7.18 -18.19
C ARG A 348 -7.19 -7.02 -18.91
N ASN A 349 -6.53 -5.88 -18.74
CA ASN A 349 -5.20 -5.59 -19.28
C ASN A 349 -4.07 -5.81 -18.25
N ASN A 350 -4.40 -6.10 -16.99
CA ASN A 350 -3.43 -6.63 -16.02
C ASN A 350 -2.89 -7.98 -16.53
N ARG A 351 -1.59 -8.20 -16.39
CA ARG A 351 -0.84 -9.21 -17.17
C ARG A 351 -0.39 -10.43 -16.37
N PHE A 352 -0.44 -10.33 -15.05
CA PHE A 352 0.06 -11.32 -14.11
C PHE A 352 -1.07 -11.97 -13.28
N SER A 353 -2.34 -11.72 -13.66
CA SER A 353 -3.54 -12.15 -12.92
C SER A 353 -3.75 -13.68 -12.88
N THR A 354 -3.09 -14.45 -13.74
CA THR A 354 -2.99 -15.91 -13.62
C THR A 354 -1.55 -16.36 -13.88
N PRO A 355 -1.08 -17.49 -13.34
CA PRO A 355 0.28 -17.99 -13.57
C PRO A 355 0.61 -18.20 -15.05
N GLU A 356 -0.36 -18.66 -15.84
CA GLU A 356 -0.22 -18.95 -17.28
C GLU A 356 -0.20 -17.68 -18.14
N GLN A 357 -0.68 -16.56 -17.60
CA GLN A 357 -0.49 -15.23 -18.19
C GLN A 357 0.86 -14.66 -17.75
N ALA A 358 1.14 -14.66 -16.44
CA ALA A 358 2.39 -14.20 -15.85
C ALA A 358 3.62 -14.80 -16.55
N ALA A 359 3.66 -16.13 -16.72
CA ALA A 359 4.78 -16.86 -17.34
C ALA A 359 5.04 -16.52 -18.82
N LYS A 360 4.11 -15.83 -19.51
CA LYS A 360 4.29 -15.36 -20.89
C LYS A 360 4.94 -13.98 -20.96
N ASN A 361 4.91 -13.19 -19.89
CA ASN A 361 5.49 -11.85 -19.84
C ASN A 361 7.00 -11.93 -19.58
N ARG A 362 7.81 -11.58 -20.58
CA ARG A 362 9.24 -11.35 -20.39
C ARG A 362 9.44 -9.92 -19.89
N ILE A 363 9.87 -9.79 -18.64
CA ILE A 363 10.15 -8.50 -18.01
C ILE A 363 11.53 -8.04 -18.49
N GLN A 364 11.63 -6.79 -18.93
CA GLN A 364 12.81 -6.21 -19.57
C GLN A 364 12.99 -4.75 -19.14
N HIS A 365 14.23 -4.26 -19.19
CA HIS A 365 14.48 -2.82 -19.10
C HIS A 365 13.88 -2.12 -20.32
N PRO A 366 13.45 -0.85 -20.20
CA PRO A 366 13.07 -0.06 -21.35
C PRO A 366 14.16 -0.05 -22.42
N SER A 367 13.77 -0.31 -23.66
CA SER A 367 14.61 -0.33 -24.85
C SER A 367 13.96 0.52 -25.94
N ASN A 368 14.67 0.76 -27.05
CA ASN A 368 14.13 1.47 -28.21
C ASN A 368 13.28 0.57 -29.13
N VAL A 369 13.09 -0.72 -28.79
CA VAL A 369 12.33 -1.69 -29.60
C VAL A 369 11.19 -2.28 -28.78
N LEU A 370 9.95 -2.11 -29.25
CA LEU A 370 8.75 -2.75 -28.69
C LEU A 370 8.34 -3.96 -29.53
N HIS A 371 7.87 -5.01 -28.85
CA HIS A 371 7.19 -6.14 -29.47
C HIS A 371 5.67 -5.91 -29.36
N PHE A 372 4.97 -5.91 -30.49
CA PHE A 372 3.52 -5.79 -30.56
C PHE A 372 2.84 -7.16 -30.77
N PHE A 373 1.67 -7.32 -30.15
CA PHE A 373 0.82 -8.51 -30.25
C PHE A 373 -0.64 -8.09 -30.41
N ASN A 374 -1.46 -9.00 -30.94
CA ASN A 374 -2.91 -8.83 -31.08
C ASN A 374 -3.31 -7.63 -31.97
N ALA A 375 -2.55 -7.39 -33.04
CA ALA A 375 -2.92 -6.45 -34.11
C ALA A 375 -3.78 -7.14 -35.18
N PRO A 376 -4.51 -6.40 -36.04
CA PRO A 376 -5.17 -6.95 -37.23
C PRO A 376 -4.20 -7.77 -38.09
N LEU A 377 -4.71 -8.79 -38.81
CA LEU A 377 -3.87 -9.64 -39.68
C LEU A 377 -3.16 -8.82 -40.76
N GLU A 378 -3.91 -7.93 -41.40
CA GLU A 378 -3.48 -7.06 -42.52
C GLU A 378 -2.81 -5.75 -42.04
N VAL A 379 -2.30 -5.70 -40.80
CA VAL A 379 -1.65 -4.49 -40.28
C VAL A 379 -0.38 -4.13 -41.06
N THR A 380 -0.28 -2.88 -41.49
CA THR A 380 0.88 -2.33 -42.21
C THR A 380 1.65 -1.32 -41.35
N GLU A 381 2.80 -0.86 -41.85
CA GLU A 381 3.60 0.20 -41.22
C GLU A 381 2.83 1.54 -41.20
N GLU A 382 2.09 1.84 -42.27
CA GLU A 382 1.25 3.04 -42.39
C GLU A 382 0.18 3.10 -41.29
N ASN A 383 -0.44 1.97 -40.89
CA ASN A 383 -1.41 1.96 -39.80
C ASN A 383 -0.77 2.38 -38.46
N PHE A 384 0.48 2.00 -38.21
CA PHE A 384 1.20 2.45 -37.02
C PHE A 384 1.56 3.93 -37.12
N PHE A 385 1.89 4.46 -38.31
CA PHE A 385 2.12 5.88 -38.53
C PHE A 385 0.84 6.71 -38.29
N GLU A 386 -0.29 6.31 -38.87
CA GLU A 386 -1.60 6.97 -38.68
C GLU A 386 -1.98 7.05 -37.19
N ILE A 387 -1.82 5.96 -36.44
CA ILE A 387 -2.14 5.93 -35.00
C ILE A 387 -1.12 6.75 -34.19
N CYS A 388 0.16 6.76 -34.55
CA CYS A 388 1.14 7.62 -33.87
C CYS A 388 0.85 9.12 -34.08
N ASP A 389 0.45 9.50 -35.30
CA ASP A 389 0.05 10.86 -35.65
C ASP A 389 -1.24 11.27 -34.90
N GLU A 390 -2.27 10.40 -34.87
CA GLU A 390 -3.53 10.62 -34.13
C GLU A 390 -3.26 10.85 -32.63
N LEU A 391 -2.36 10.05 -32.05
CA LEU A 391 -1.98 10.12 -30.63
C LEU A 391 -0.98 11.25 -30.32
N GLY A 392 -0.41 11.91 -31.33
CA GLY A 392 0.57 12.97 -31.18
C GLY A 392 1.89 12.49 -30.54
N VAL A 393 2.35 11.30 -30.95
CA VAL A 393 3.61 10.66 -30.53
C VAL A 393 4.51 10.38 -31.73
N LYS A 394 5.81 10.16 -31.49
CA LYS A 394 6.78 9.95 -32.56
C LYS A 394 6.55 8.60 -33.25
N ARG A 395 6.46 8.60 -34.59
CA ARG A 395 6.41 7.38 -35.40
C ARG A 395 7.63 6.47 -35.15
N PRO A 396 7.49 5.13 -35.24
CA PRO A 396 8.64 4.24 -35.28
C PRO A 396 9.50 4.51 -36.53
N SER A 397 10.81 4.24 -36.41
CA SER A 397 11.79 4.30 -37.50
C SER A 397 11.91 3.00 -38.29
N SER A 398 11.31 1.90 -37.80
CA SER A 398 11.14 0.64 -38.55
C SER A 398 10.03 -0.22 -37.95
N VAL A 399 9.17 -0.79 -38.80
CA VAL A 399 8.17 -1.80 -38.45
C VAL A 399 8.50 -3.13 -39.13
N LYS A 400 8.49 -4.23 -38.35
CA LYS A 400 8.62 -5.60 -38.88
C LYS A 400 7.50 -6.50 -38.37
N VAL A 401 6.54 -6.78 -39.24
CA VAL A 401 5.48 -7.77 -38.99
C VAL A 401 6.05 -9.18 -39.16
N PHE A 402 5.76 -10.09 -38.23
CA PHE A 402 6.18 -11.49 -38.35
C PHE A 402 5.19 -12.30 -39.18
N SER A 403 5.68 -13.00 -40.21
CA SER A 403 4.89 -13.98 -40.95
C SER A 403 4.41 -15.13 -40.04
N GLY A 404 3.16 -15.54 -40.26
CA GLY A 404 2.29 -16.01 -39.18
C GLY A 404 2.68 -17.33 -38.49
N LYS A 405 2.49 -17.35 -37.16
CA LYS A 405 2.21 -18.56 -36.36
C LYS A 405 0.76 -18.59 -35.83
N SER A 406 -0.08 -17.64 -36.24
CA SER A 406 -1.47 -17.51 -35.80
C SER A 406 -2.33 -16.93 -36.91
N GLU A 407 -3.53 -17.50 -37.09
CA GLU A 407 -4.53 -17.08 -38.08
C GLU A 407 -5.52 -16.03 -37.52
N ARG A 408 -5.28 -15.52 -36.29
CA ARG A 408 -6.24 -14.63 -35.59
C ARG A 408 -5.77 -13.18 -35.44
N SER A 409 -4.46 -12.94 -35.39
CA SER A 409 -3.87 -11.63 -35.16
C SER A 409 -2.39 -11.61 -35.52
N SER A 410 -1.90 -10.47 -35.99
CA SER A 410 -0.47 -10.24 -36.26
C SER A 410 0.30 -9.82 -35.00
N SER A 411 1.62 -10.01 -35.08
CA SER A 411 2.61 -9.65 -34.07
C SER A 411 3.93 -9.28 -34.75
N GLY A 412 4.78 -8.49 -34.11
CA GLY A 412 6.02 -8.02 -34.72
C GLY A 412 6.80 -7.04 -33.85
N LEU A 413 7.75 -6.34 -34.46
CA LEU A 413 8.59 -5.33 -33.80
C LEU A 413 8.31 -3.92 -34.34
N LEU A 414 8.40 -2.94 -33.44
CA LEU A 414 8.43 -1.51 -33.72
C LEU A 414 9.73 -0.96 -33.10
N GLU A 415 10.58 -0.28 -33.87
CA GLU A 415 11.80 0.36 -33.39
C GLU A 415 11.70 1.89 -33.47
N TRP A 416 12.33 2.58 -32.52
CA TRP A 416 12.52 4.03 -32.53
C TRP A 416 14.02 4.37 -32.44
N GLU A 417 14.36 5.60 -32.82
CA GLU A 417 15.71 6.17 -32.66
C GLU A 417 16.18 6.23 -31.20
N SER A 418 15.26 6.35 -30.24
CA SER A 418 15.60 6.42 -28.81
C SER A 418 14.66 5.62 -27.91
N LYS A 419 15.22 5.24 -26.76
CA LYS A 419 14.50 4.62 -25.64
C LYS A 419 13.41 5.54 -25.04
N SER A 420 13.58 6.87 -25.13
CA SER A 420 12.58 7.83 -24.64
C SER A 420 11.33 7.75 -25.53
N ASP A 421 11.51 7.87 -26.84
CA ASP A 421 10.43 7.80 -27.83
C ASP A 421 9.62 6.50 -27.74
N ALA A 422 10.31 5.36 -27.52
CA ALA A 422 9.68 4.06 -27.34
C ALA A 422 8.90 3.94 -26.01
N LEU A 423 9.42 4.48 -24.90
CA LEU A 423 8.73 4.50 -23.60
C LEU A 423 7.53 5.46 -23.61
N GLU A 424 7.66 6.60 -24.29
CA GLU A 424 6.61 7.60 -24.51
C GLU A 424 5.47 6.99 -25.34
N THR A 425 5.80 6.40 -26.49
CA THR A 425 4.82 5.74 -27.36
C THR A 425 4.19 4.53 -26.69
N LEU A 426 4.93 3.74 -25.89
CA LEU A 426 4.37 2.65 -25.08
C LEU A 426 3.24 3.14 -24.15
N GLY A 427 3.39 4.31 -23.53
CA GLY A 427 2.35 4.88 -22.66
C GLY A 427 1.04 5.18 -23.40
N PHE A 428 1.11 5.55 -24.67
CA PHE A 428 -0.04 5.96 -25.49
C PHE A 428 -0.65 4.81 -26.31
N LEU A 429 0.18 3.97 -26.92
CA LEU A 429 -0.20 2.97 -27.92
C LEU A 429 -0.56 1.61 -27.31
N ASN A 430 -0.14 1.33 -26.07
CA ASN A 430 -0.47 0.07 -25.39
C ASN A 430 -1.96 0.02 -25.03
N HIS A 431 -2.60 -1.11 -25.31
CA HIS A 431 -4.06 -1.31 -25.19
C HIS A 431 -4.93 -0.39 -26.08
N TYR A 432 -4.35 0.29 -27.07
CA TYR A 432 -5.10 1.01 -28.10
C TYR A 432 -6.03 0.04 -28.86
N GLN A 433 -7.23 0.52 -29.22
CA GLN A 433 -8.28 -0.29 -29.83
C GLN A 433 -8.28 -0.11 -31.35
N MET A 434 -7.48 -0.93 -32.04
CA MET A 434 -7.44 -0.93 -33.51
C MET A 434 -8.77 -1.46 -34.07
N LYS A 435 -9.30 -0.78 -35.09
CA LYS A 435 -10.55 -1.17 -35.75
C LYS A 435 -10.43 -2.58 -36.35
N ASN A 436 -11.48 -3.37 -36.23
CA ASN A 436 -11.55 -4.71 -36.84
C ASN A 436 -12.52 -4.66 -38.04
N PRO A 437 -12.04 -4.78 -39.29
CA PRO A 437 -12.92 -4.80 -40.46
C PRO A 437 -13.71 -6.12 -40.57
N ASN A 438 -13.21 -7.19 -39.96
CA ASN A 438 -13.68 -8.56 -40.16
C ASN A 438 -14.48 -9.11 -38.95
N GLY A 439 -14.85 -8.27 -37.99
CA GLY A 439 -15.62 -8.70 -36.82
C GLY A 439 -16.05 -7.56 -35.88
N PRO A 440 -17.05 -7.79 -35.01
CA PRO A 440 -17.70 -6.74 -34.21
C PRO A 440 -16.87 -6.22 -33.02
N TYR A 441 -15.73 -6.84 -32.72
CA TYR A 441 -14.87 -6.46 -31.59
C TYR A 441 -13.50 -5.95 -32.07
N PRO A 442 -13.03 -4.78 -31.58
CA PRO A 442 -11.74 -4.22 -31.97
C PRO A 442 -10.56 -5.06 -31.46
N TYR A 443 -9.42 -4.88 -32.11
CA TYR A 443 -8.14 -5.46 -31.71
C TYR A 443 -7.49 -4.59 -30.63
N THR A 444 -7.51 -5.06 -29.37
CA THR A 444 -6.71 -4.46 -28.29
C THR A 444 -5.23 -4.75 -28.51
N LEU A 445 -4.48 -3.78 -29.03
CA LEU A 445 -3.05 -3.87 -29.27
C LEU A 445 -2.29 -4.07 -27.94
N LYS A 446 -1.33 -4.99 -27.86
CA LYS A 446 -0.52 -5.22 -26.65
C LYS A 446 0.95 -5.04 -26.95
N LEU A 447 1.63 -4.18 -26.19
CA LEU A 447 3.05 -3.88 -26.32
C LEU A 447 3.87 -4.33 -25.11
N CYS A 448 5.11 -4.77 -25.33
CA CYS A 448 6.15 -4.86 -24.30
C CYS A 448 7.53 -4.53 -24.89
N PHE A 449 8.54 -4.27 -24.05
CA PHE A 449 9.92 -4.11 -24.51
C PHE A 449 10.47 -5.42 -25.08
N SER A 450 11.13 -5.34 -26.23
CA SER A 450 11.72 -6.48 -26.92
C SER A 450 13.10 -6.82 -26.37
N THR A 451 13.50 -8.09 -26.47
CA THR A 451 14.88 -8.55 -26.29
C THR A 451 15.74 -8.39 -27.55
N ALA A 452 15.14 -8.02 -28.68
CA ALA A 452 15.86 -7.69 -29.91
C ALA A 452 16.47 -6.29 -29.80
N GLN A 453 17.69 -6.11 -30.34
CA GLN A 453 18.37 -4.81 -30.36
C GLN A 453 17.86 -3.89 -31.48
N HIS A 454 17.32 -4.48 -32.56
CA HIS A 454 16.75 -3.79 -33.72
C HIS A 454 15.46 -4.50 -34.16
N ALA A 455 14.62 -3.79 -34.92
CA ALA A 455 13.43 -4.37 -35.56
C ALA A 455 13.73 -5.03 -36.91
N SER A 456 14.85 -4.70 -37.58
CA SER A 456 15.21 -5.15 -38.95
C SER A 456 15.22 -6.66 -39.18
#